data_AF-A0A4Q2XL20-F1
#
_entry.id   AF-A0A4Q2XL20-F1
#
_cell.length_a   1.000
_cell.length_b   1.000
_cell.length_c   1.000
_cell.angle_alpha   90.00
_cell.angle_beta   90.00
_cell.angle_gamma   90.00
#
_symmetry.space_group_name_H-M   'P 1'
#
loop_
_entity.id
_entity.type
_entity.pdbx_description
1 polymer ?
#
loop_
_entity_poly.entity_id
_entity_poly.type
_entity_poly.pdbx_seq_one_letter_code
_entity_poly.pdbx_strand_id
1 'polypeptide(L)'
;MRNFNCGSCNRRVFFENSRCLSCQSELGFVPAELAVVTFQPAAPDGTLPRVDGKGRHRRCANHATAGACNWMIPAERPDPFCRSCRLNHIIP
;
A
#
# COMPACT_ATOMS: atom_id res chain seq x y z
N MET A 1 -12.42 -10.56 -12.19
CA MET A 1 -11.43 -9.46 -12.08
C MET A 1 -12.08 -8.31 -11.33
N ARG A 2 -11.45 -7.78 -10.27
CA ARG A 2 -11.97 -6.64 -9.50
C ARG A 2 -11.27 -5.38 -9.99
N ASN A 3 -12.05 -4.37 -10.36
CA ASN A 3 -11.51 -3.09 -10.80
C ASN A 3 -11.18 -2.24 -9.57
N PHE A 4 -10.04 -1.55 -9.62
CA PHE A 4 -9.65 -0.55 -8.63
C PHE A 4 -9.54 0.82 -9.29
N ASN A 5 -9.79 1.88 -8.52
CA ASN A 5 -9.69 3.26 -8.95
C ASN A 5 -8.82 4.03 -7.96
N CYS A 6 -8.03 4.97 -8.47
CA CYS A 6 -7.28 5.89 -7.62
C CYS A 6 -8.25 6.81 -6.87
N GLY A 7 -8.13 6.91 -5.55
CA GLY A 7 -8.95 7.79 -4.72
C GLY A 7 -8.71 9.30 -4.97
N SER A 8 -7.60 9.67 -5.62
CA SER A 8 -7.27 11.07 -5.92
C SER A 8 -7.80 11.55 -7.29
N CYS A 9 -7.65 10.74 -8.34
CA CYS A 9 -8.00 11.14 -9.73
C CYS A 9 -9.06 10.24 -10.40
N ASN A 10 -9.56 9.24 -9.68
CA ASN A 10 -10.57 8.27 -10.12
C ASN A 10 -10.18 7.42 -11.36
N ARG A 11 -8.92 7.48 -11.81
CA ARG A 11 -8.44 6.63 -12.92
C ARG A 11 -8.33 5.17 -12.46
N ARG A 12 -8.60 4.25 -13.37
CA ARG A 12 -8.42 2.80 -13.13
C ARG A 12 -6.95 2.51 -12.80
N VAL A 13 -6.74 1.66 -11.80
CA VAL A 13 -5.44 1.16 -11.37
C VAL A 13 -5.50 -0.36 -11.21
N PHE A 14 -4.35 -1.01 -11.26
CA PHE A 14 -4.21 -2.45 -11.10
C PHE A 14 -3.61 -2.81 -9.75
N PHE A 15 -3.77 -4.08 -9.35
CA PHE A 15 -3.25 -4.57 -8.07
C PHE A 15 -1.77 -4.22 -7.90
N GLU A 16 -0.92 -4.54 -8.87
CA GLU A 16 0.54 -4.36 -8.80
C GLU A 16 1.00 -2.90 -8.85
N ASN A 17 0.10 -1.94 -9.10
CA ASN A 17 0.48 -0.54 -9.15
C ASN A 17 0.74 0.00 -7.73
N SER A 18 2.00 0.33 -7.43
CA SER A 18 2.38 1.08 -6.23
C SER A 18 2.21 2.59 -6.39
N ARG A 19 1.97 3.07 -7.61
CA ARG A 19 1.69 4.48 -7.93
C ARG A 19 0.64 4.60 -9.02
N CYS A 20 -0.17 5.66 -8.97
CA CYS A 20 -1.12 5.95 -10.03
C CYS A 20 -0.38 6.45 -11.28
N LEU A 21 -0.60 5.78 -12.42
CA LEU A 21 0.05 6.17 -13.68
C LEU A 21 -0.40 7.54 -14.22
N SER A 22 -1.53 8.07 -13.74
CA SER A 22 -2.08 9.36 -14.20
C SER A 22 -1.65 10.54 -13.31
N CYS A 23 -1.84 10.44 -11.98
CA CYS A 23 -1.57 11.54 -11.06
C CYS A 23 -0.37 11.30 -10.13
N GLN A 24 0.31 10.16 -10.25
CA GLN A 24 1.47 9.78 -9.45
C GLN A 24 1.22 9.66 -7.93
N SER A 25 -0.05 9.67 -7.49
CA SER A 25 -0.40 9.41 -6.09
C SER A 25 0.06 8.01 -5.66
N GLU A 26 0.46 7.89 -4.40
CA GLU A 26 0.90 6.63 -3.82
C GLU A 26 -0.26 5.65 -3.68
N LEU A 27 0.01 4.38 -4.00
CA LEU A 27 -0.96 3.30 -3.93
C LEU A 27 -0.43 2.16 -3.06
N GLY A 28 -1.33 1.40 -2.47
CA GLY A 28 -0.98 0.19 -1.76
C GLY A 28 -2.18 -0.69 -1.49
N PHE A 29 -1.97 -1.99 -1.43
CA PHE A 29 -3.01 -2.96 -1.17
C PHE A 29 -3.28 -3.08 0.33
N VAL A 30 -4.53 -2.89 0.74
CA VAL A 30 -4.99 -3.06 2.12
C VAL A 30 -5.72 -4.39 2.25
N PRO A 31 -5.13 -5.43 2.88
CA PRO A 31 -5.70 -6.78 2.90
C PRO A 31 -7.04 -6.88 3.60
N ALA A 32 -7.30 -6.01 4.59
CA ALA A 32 -8.57 -5.98 5.32
C ALA A 32 -9.76 -5.60 4.42
N GLU A 33 -9.52 -4.83 3.36
CA GLU A 33 -10.55 -4.35 2.41
C GLU A 33 -10.51 -5.08 1.06
N LEU A 34 -9.46 -5.89 0.84
CA LEU A 34 -9.16 -6.51 -0.44
C LEU A 34 -9.16 -5.47 -1.58
N ALA A 35 -8.54 -4.31 -1.33
CA ALA A 35 -8.56 -3.17 -2.22
C ALA A 35 -7.20 -2.47 -2.31
N VAL A 36 -6.93 -1.89 -3.48
CA VAL A 36 -5.84 -0.90 -3.65
C VAL A 36 -6.37 0.46 -3.19
N VAL A 37 -5.70 1.05 -2.22
CA VAL A 37 -6.03 2.32 -1.59
C VAL A 37 -5.01 3.37 -2.00
N THR A 38 -5.45 4.62 -2.09
CA THR A 38 -4.60 5.77 -2.40
C THR A 38 -4.17 6.49 -1.13
N PHE A 39 -2.90 6.84 -1.08
CA PHE A 39 -2.26 7.48 0.05
C PHE A 39 -1.75 8.87 -0.32
N GLN A 40 -1.73 9.73 0.70
CA GLN A 40 -1.02 10.99 0.67
C GLN A 40 0.49 10.74 0.80
N PRO A 41 1.33 11.74 0.48
CA PRO A 41 2.77 11.66 0.73
C PRO A 41 3.08 11.24 2.16
N ALA A 42 4.20 10.53 2.34
CA ALA A 42 4.61 10.06 3.66
C ALA A 42 4.81 11.25 4.61
N ALA A 43 4.26 11.11 5.81
CA ALA A 43 4.49 12.04 6.90
C ALA A 43 5.92 11.86 7.46
N PRO A 44 6.42 12.80 8.29
CA PRO A 44 7.78 12.74 8.84
C PRO A 44 8.10 11.46 9.64
N ASP A 45 7.09 10.81 10.20
CA ASP A 45 7.19 9.54 10.92
C ASP A 45 7.22 8.30 9.99
N GLY A 46 7.27 8.50 8.67
CA GLY A 46 7.32 7.44 7.67
C GLY A 46 5.98 6.75 7.39
N THR A 47 4.89 7.21 8.02
CA THR A 47 3.55 6.67 7.74
C THR A 47 2.89 7.41 6.57
N LEU A 48 1.96 6.73 5.92
CA LEU A 48 1.21 7.15 4.75
C LEU A 48 -0.26 7.34 5.16
N PRO A 49 -0.75 8.58 5.28
CA PRO A 49 -2.17 8.86 5.49
C PRO A 49 -2.98 8.45 4.28
N ARG A 50 -4.17 7.88 4.48
CA ARG A 50 -5.09 7.59 3.37
C ARG A 50 -5.75 8.86 2.86
N VAL A 51 -5.98 8.92 1.55
CA VAL A 51 -6.75 10.03 0.94
C VAL A 51 -8.21 10.04 1.41
N ASP A 52 -8.78 8.87 1.69
CA ASP A 52 -10.17 8.73 2.18
C ASP A 52 -10.32 8.96 3.69
N GLY A 53 -9.25 9.36 4.39
CA GLY A 53 -9.27 9.67 5.82
C GLY A 53 -9.40 8.48 6.77
N LYS A 54 -9.43 7.23 6.27
CA LYS A 54 -9.63 6.02 7.10
C LYS A 54 -8.35 5.52 7.80
N GLY A 55 -7.53 6.44 8.28
CA GLY A 55 -6.31 6.15 9.04
C GLY A 55 -5.01 6.18 8.24
N ARG A 56 -3.93 5.71 8.87
CA ARG A 56 -2.54 5.79 8.37
C ARG A 56 -1.95 4.38 8.27
N HIS A 57 -1.05 4.20 7.31
CA HIS A 57 -0.42 2.91 7.04
C HIS A 57 1.09 3.07 6.88
N ARG A 58 1.81 1.97 6.85
CA ARG A 58 3.23 1.89 6.51
C ARG A 58 3.40 0.89 5.38
N ARG A 59 4.48 1.04 4.62
CA ARG A 59 4.86 0.03 3.62
C ARG A 59 5.42 -1.20 4.33
N CYS A 60 5.21 -2.37 3.74
CA CYS A 60 5.96 -3.56 4.11
C CYS A 60 7.46 -3.32 3.96
N ALA A 61 8.28 -3.85 4.87
CA ALA A 61 9.74 -3.79 4.75
C ALA A 61 10.26 -4.40 3.43
N ASN A 62 9.54 -5.36 2.86
CA ASN A 62 9.86 -5.95 1.54
C ASN A 62 9.45 -5.08 0.34
N HIS A 63 8.86 -3.91 0.55
CA HIS A 63 8.43 -3.03 -0.54
C HIS A 63 9.61 -2.59 -1.42
N ALA A 64 10.77 -2.32 -0.83
CA ALA A 64 11.97 -1.88 -1.55
C ALA A 64 12.91 -3.03 -1.95
N THR A 65 12.49 -4.28 -1.76
CA THR A 65 13.26 -5.48 -2.17
C THR A 65 12.90 -5.90 -3.59
N ALA A 66 13.60 -6.89 -4.15
CA ALA A 66 13.31 -7.44 -5.48
C ALA A 66 11.84 -7.90 -5.64
N GLY A 67 11.21 -8.38 -4.56
CA GLY A 67 9.80 -8.79 -4.56
C GLY A 67 8.76 -7.66 -4.62
N ALA A 68 9.19 -6.38 -4.55
CA ALA A 68 8.36 -5.18 -4.75
C ALA A 68 6.98 -5.21 -4.05
N CYS A 69 6.93 -5.70 -2.79
CA CYS A 69 5.67 -5.94 -2.09
C CYS A 69 4.86 -4.66 -1.89
N ASN A 70 3.65 -4.61 -2.45
CA ASN A 70 2.74 -3.46 -2.39
C ASN A 70 1.71 -3.53 -1.25
N TRP A 71 1.84 -4.49 -0.32
CA TRP A 71 0.89 -4.67 0.78
C TRP A 71 1.17 -3.68 1.92
N MET A 72 0.11 -3.08 2.44
CA MET A 72 0.17 -2.07 3.47
C MET A 72 -0.04 -2.66 4.87
N ILE A 73 0.61 -2.04 5.85
CA ILE A 73 0.52 -2.37 7.26
C ILE A 73 -0.18 -1.21 7.97
N PRO A 74 -1.19 -1.43 8.83
CA PRO A 74 -1.71 -0.35 9.67
C PRO A 74 -0.59 0.30 10.50
N ALA A 75 -0.59 1.63 10.62
CA ALA A 75 0.53 2.35 11.24
C ALA A 75 0.79 1.91 12.69
N GLU A 76 -0.25 1.48 13.39
CA GLU A 76 -0.26 1.09 14.81
C GLU A 76 0.31 -0.31 15.05
N ARG A 77 0.48 -1.13 13.99
CA ARG A 77 1.09 -2.44 14.15
C ARG A 77 2.59 -2.31 14.39
N PRO A 78 3.19 -3.08 15.32
CA PRO A 78 4.63 -3.06 15.54
C PRO A 78 5.42 -3.80 14.44
N ASP A 79 4.77 -4.74 13.74
CA ASP A 79 5.42 -5.56 12.73
C ASP A 79 5.98 -4.71 11.57
N PRO A 80 7.23 -4.94 11.12
CA PRO A 80 7.76 -4.30 9.92
C PRO A 80 7.29 -4.98 8.62
N PHE A 81 6.75 -6.19 8.70
CA PHE A 81 6.29 -6.98 7.55
C PHE A 81 4.76 -7.08 7.48
N CYS A 82 4.21 -7.14 6.26
CA CYS A 82 2.77 -7.33 6.06
C CYS A 82 2.32 -8.74 6.45
N ARG A 83 1.00 -8.96 6.52
CA ARG A 83 0.40 -10.25 6.91
C ARG A 83 0.91 -11.43 6.07
N SER A 84 1.24 -11.20 4.80
CA SER A 84 1.80 -12.23 3.91
C SER A 84 3.30 -12.40 4.13
N CYS A 85 4.08 -11.32 4.01
CA CYS A 85 5.54 -11.40 4.07
C CYS A 85 6.07 -11.91 5.42
N ARG A 86 5.37 -11.65 6.52
CA ARG A 86 5.76 -12.18 7.84
C ARG A 86 5.68 -13.70 7.96
N LEU A 87 5.01 -14.37 7.02
CA LEU A 87 4.90 -15.83 6.96
C LEU A 87 5.94 -16.45 6.01
N ASN A 88 6.70 -15.62 5.29
CA ASN A 88 7.74 -16.10 4.39
C ASN A 88 9.03 -16.33 5.17
N HIS A 89 9.60 -17.53 5.06
CA HIS A 89 10.93 -17.83 5.59
C HIS A 89 12.05 -17.57 4.56
N ILE A 90 11.69 -17.47 3.27
CA ILE A 90 12.57 -17.11 2.15
C ILE A 90 11.81 -16.12 1.27
N ILE A 91 12.44 -15.00 0.90
CA ILE A 91 11.91 -14.02 -0.04
C ILE A 91 12.63 -14.29 -1.38
N PRO A 92 11.93 -14.75 -2.44
CA PRO A 92 12.53 -14.95 -3.76
C PRO A 92 12.89 -13.63 -4.45
#